data_AF-A0AAV0BA17-F1
#
_entry.id   AF-A0AAV0BA17-F1
#
_cell.length_a   1.000
_cell.length_b   1.000
_cell.length_c   1.000
_cell.angle_alpha   90.00
_cell.angle_beta   90.00
_cell.angle_gamma   90.00
#
_symmetry.space_group_name_H-M   'P 1'
#
loop_
_entity.id
_entity.type
_entity.pdbx_description
1 polymer ?
#
loop_
_entity_poly.entity_id
_entity_poly.type
_entity_poly.pdbx_seq_one_letter_code
_entity_poly.pdbx_strand_id
1 'polypeptide(L)' 'WEDEHVAKWLSDIKLSHLAPLFAENDIVGDVLLDVDQSALREMGISKVGERVKVVVGVKELKQRC' A
#
# COMPACT_ATOMS: atom_id res chain seq x y z
N TRP A 1 1.65 -11.77 1.12
CA TRP A 1 1.25 -10.80 0.09
C TRP A 1 2.35 -10.78 -0.95
N GLU A 2 2.04 -11.06 -2.21
CA GLU A 2 2.98 -10.96 -3.35
C GLU A 2 2.51 -9.81 -4.26
N ASP A 3 3.30 -9.39 -5.24
CA ASP A 3 2.98 -8.25 -6.14
C ASP A 3 1.55 -8.30 -6.70
N GLU A 4 1.11 -9.47 -7.16
CA GLU A 4 -0.25 -9.67 -7.68
C GLU A 4 -1.33 -9.46 -6.61
N HIS A 5 -1.07 -9.92 -5.39
CA HIS A 5 -1.96 -9.72 -4.24
C HIS A 5 -2.03 -8.24 -3.83
N VAL A 6 -0.88 -7.55 -3.81
CA VAL A 6 -0.78 -6.12 -3.48
C VAL A 6 -1.48 -5.28 -4.55
N ALA A 7 -1.25 -5.56 -5.83
CA ALA A 7 -1.90 -4.87 -6.94
C ALA A 7 -3.43 -5.03 -6.91
N LYS A 8 -3.91 -6.25 -6.61
CA LYS A 8 -5.34 -6.52 -6.45
C LYS A 8 -5.93 -5.72 -5.29
N TRP A 9 -5.30 -5.75 -4.12
CA TRP A 9 -5.76 -4.98 -2.96
C TRP A 9 -5.75 -3.48 -3.20
N LEU A 10 -4.71 -2.95 -3.85
CA LEU A 10 -4.67 -1.55 -4.28
C LEU A 10 -5.85 -1.21 -5.21
N SER A 11 -6.23 -2.12 -6.09
CA SER A 11 -7.43 -1.96 -6.94
C SER A 11 -8.74 -1.94 -6.13
N ASP A 12 -8.87 -2.79 -5.12
CA ASP A 12 -10.04 -2.83 -4.21
C ASP A 12 -10.23 -1.48 -3.49
N ILE A 13 -9.14 -0.84 -3.04
CA ILE A 13 -9.18 0.49 -2.40
C ILE A 13 -9.15 1.67 -3.38
N LYS A 14 -9.31 1.41 -4.68
CA LYS A 14 -9.31 2.41 -5.78
C LYS A 14 -7.99 3.17 -5.95
N LEU A 15 -6.87 2.50 -5.67
CA LEU A 15 -5.50 2.97 -5.82
C LEU A 15 -4.65 2.06 -6.71
N SER A 16 -5.26 1.38 -7.70
CA SER A 16 -4.56 0.47 -8.62
C SER A 16 -3.37 1.11 -9.34
N HIS A 17 -3.37 2.42 -9.55
CA HIS A 17 -2.26 3.15 -10.16
C HIS A 17 -0.98 3.18 -9.31
N LEU A 18 -1.06 2.86 -8.01
CA LEU A 18 0.10 2.76 -7.12
C LEU A 18 0.76 1.38 -7.18
N ALA A 19 0.14 0.38 -7.83
CA ALA A 19 0.70 -0.97 -7.95
C ALA A 19 2.14 -1.02 -8.49
N PRO A 20 2.49 -0.35 -9.61
CA PRO A 20 3.87 -0.33 -10.08
C PRO A 20 4.82 0.30 -9.07
N LEU A 21 4.40 1.35 -8.37
CA LEU A 21 5.23 2.01 -7.36
C LEU A 21 5.51 1.08 -6.16
N PHE A 22 4.51 0.32 -5.72
CA PHE A 22 4.69 -0.66 -4.64
C PHE A 22 5.62 -1.80 -5.07
N ALA A 23 5.48 -2.29 -6.30
CA ALA A 23 6.36 -3.32 -6.87
C ALA A 23 7.82 -2.82 -7.01
N GLU A 24 8.02 -1.59 -7.52
CA GLU A 24 9.36 -0.99 -7.67
C GLU A 24 10.08 -0.78 -6.33
N ASN A 25 9.33 -0.63 -5.23
CA ASN A 25 9.86 -0.47 -3.88
C ASN A 25 9.86 -1.78 -3.07
N ASP A 26 9.59 -2.93 -3.70
CA ASP A 26 9.53 -4.25 -3.06
C ASP A 26 8.56 -4.29 -1.84
N ILE A 27 7.44 -3.54 -1.93
CA ILE A 27 6.45 -3.44 -0.86
C ILE A 27 5.48 -4.62 -0.94
N VAL A 28 5.92 -5.75 -0.39
CA VAL A 28 5.19 -7.02 -0.36
C VAL A 28 5.22 -7.64 1.05
N GLY A 29 4.50 -8.73 1.23
CA GLY A 29 4.54 -9.53 2.46
C GLY A 29 4.25 -8.74 3.73
N ASP A 30 5.19 -8.84 4.67
CA ASP A 30 5.16 -8.15 5.97
C ASP A 30 5.47 -6.66 5.83
N VAL A 31 6.28 -6.27 4.83
CA VAL A 31 6.62 -4.87 4.56
C VAL A 31 5.38 -4.05 4.26
N LEU A 32 4.43 -4.61 3.50
CA LEU A 32 3.12 -3.99 3.25
C LEU A 32 2.38 -3.65 4.56
N LEU A 33 2.47 -4.55 5.54
CA LEU A 33 1.78 -4.40 6.82
C LEU A 33 2.41 -3.25 7.63
N ASP A 34 3.71 -3.00 7.50
CA ASP A 34 4.42 -1.93 8.19
C ASP A 34 4.50 -0.59 7.44
N VAL A 35 3.86 -0.49 6.28
CA VAL A 35 3.70 0.77 5.56
C VAL A 35 2.99 1.82 6.41
N ASP A 36 3.66 2.95 6.65
CA ASP A 36 3.12 4.12 7.33
C ASP A 36 3.13 5.37 6.43
N GLN A 37 2.66 6.51 6.97
CA GLN A 37 2.62 7.76 6.18
C GLN A 37 3.99 8.27 5.74
N SER A 38 5.05 7.97 6.50
CA SER A 38 6.43 8.38 6.22
C SER A 38 6.98 7.56 5.07
N ALA A 39 6.88 6.22 5.14
CA ALA A 39 7.30 5.33 4.06
C ALA A 39 6.61 5.69 2.72
N LEU A 40 5.29 5.94 2.75
CA LEU A 40 4.55 6.34 1.54
C LEU A 40 5.01 7.69 0.97
N ARG A 41 5.42 8.62 1.84
CA ARG A 41 5.97 9.90 1.40
C ARG A 41 7.34 9.71 0.76
N GLU A 42 8.18 8.85 1.31
CA GLU A 42 9.52 8.53 0.77
C GLU A 42 9.44 7.82 -0.57
N MET A 43 8.43 6.96 -0.76
CA MET A 43 8.10 6.36 -2.06
C MET A 43 7.61 7.39 -3.11
N GLY A 44 7.35 8.64 -2.72
CA GLY A 44 6.89 9.70 -3.64
C GLY A 44 5.37 9.91 -3.70
N ILE A 45 4.59 9.24 -2.84
CA ILE A 45 3.13 9.45 -2.77
C ILE A 45 2.85 10.77 -2.06
N SER A 46 2.75 11.84 -2.84
CA SER A 46 2.62 13.21 -2.33
C SER A 46 1.21 13.55 -1.84
N LYS A 47 0.17 12.88 -2.36
CA LYS A 47 -1.22 13.15 -1.96
C LYS A 47 -1.53 12.55 -0.60
N VAL A 48 -1.88 13.42 0.36
CA VAL A 48 -2.28 13.01 1.73
C VAL A 48 -3.45 12.04 1.70
N GLY A 49 -4.46 12.29 0.85
CA GLY A 49 -5.65 11.44 0.77
C GLY A 49 -5.35 10.00 0.31
N GLU A 50 -4.39 9.82 -0.61
CA GLU A 50 -3.94 8.49 -1.05
C GLU A 50 -3.18 7.80 0.08
N ARG A 51 -2.27 8.52 0.77
CA ARG A 51 -1.56 7.97 1.93
C ARG A 51 -2.49 7.51 3.04
N VAL A 52 -3.49 8.32 3.38
CA VAL A 52 -4.48 7.98 4.42
C VAL A 52 -5.27 6.73 4.03
N LYS A 53 -5.71 6.62 2.77
CA LYS A 53 -6.43 5.44 2.28
C LYS A 53 -5.59 4.16 2.38
N VAL A 54 -4.32 4.22 1.96
CA VAL A 54 -3.39 3.09 2.09
C VAL A 54 -3.23 2.69 3.56
N VAL A 55 -2.93 3.64 4.45
CA VAL A 55 -2.72 3.35 5.89
C VAL A 55 -3.97 2.75 6.54
N VAL A 56 -5.16 3.24 6.20
CA VAL A 56 -6.42 2.65 6.69
C VAL A 56 -6.61 1.24 6.12
N GLY A 57 -6.40 1.04 4.81
CA GLY A 57 -6.51 -0.28 4.19
C GLY A 57 -5.52 -1.29 4.77
N VAL A 58 -4.29 -0.88 5.07
CA VAL A 58 -3.27 -1.72 5.73
C VAL A 58 -3.69 -2.09 7.14
N LYS A 59 -4.29 -1.16 7.91
CA LYS A 59 -4.86 -1.47 9.23
C LYS A 59 -6.02 -2.47 9.14
N GLU A 60 -6.84 -2.39 8.10
CA GLU A 60 -7.90 -3.39 7.87
C GLU A 60 -7.32 -4.75 7.48
N LEU A 61 -6.25 -4.78 6.68
CA LEU A 61 -5.53 -6.01 6.36
C LEU A 61 -4.94 -6.66 7.62
N LYS A 62 -4.26 -5.89 8.47
CA LYS A 62 -3.70 -6.36 9.75
C LYS A 62 -4.74 -6.99 10.68
N GLN A 63 -6.01 -6.55 10.63
CA GLN A 63 -7.09 -7.11 11.45
C GLN A 63 -7.64 -8.44 10.92
N ARG A 64 -7.35 -8.79 9.66
CA ARG A 64 -7.84 -10.00 8.99
C ARG A 64 -6.79 -11.12 8.91
N CYS A 65 -5.55 -10.83 9.32
CA CYS A 65 -4.43 -11.75 9.34
C CYS A 65 -4.12 -12.23 10.76
#